data_AF-A0A935GF39-F1
#
_entry.id   AF-A0A935GF39-F1
#
_cell.length_a   1.000
_cell.length_b   1.000
_cell.length_c   1.000
_cell.angle_alpha   90.00
_cell.angle_beta   90.00
_cell.angle_gamma   90.00
#
_symmetry.space_group_name_H-M   'P 1'
#
loop_
_entity.id
_entity.type
_entity.pdbx_description
1 polymer ?
#
loop_
_entity_poly.entity_id
_entity_poly.type
_entity_poly.pdbx_seq_one_letter_code
_entity_poly.pdbx_strand_id
1 'polypeptide(L)'
;MENFWTYTLWGNTIKDYLISICAFTITALILWLFKNVVLKRLKKVTKRTKSKIDDILVSCLTVIKWPLYLVIALWVAFKFIVISDKLNQIYNYFVIIVIVYYATELFKN
;
A
#
# COMPACT_ATOMS: atom_id res chain seq x y z
N MET A 1 27.23 -19.82 21.38
CA MET A 1 26.83 -18.40 21.32
C MET A 1 25.47 -18.34 20.67
N GLU A 2 24.43 -17.98 21.41
CA GLU A 2 23.11 -17.75 20.79
C GLU A 2 23.22 -16.57 19.84
N ASN A 3 22.85 -16.79 18.57
CA ASN A 3 22.90 -15.73 17.57
C ASN A 3 21.78 -14.75 17.88
N PHE A 4 22.09 -13.48 18.12
CA PHE A 4 21.10 -12.43 18.38
C PHE A 4 19.93 -12.44 17.36
N TRP A 5 20.23 -12.77 16.11
CA TRP A 5 19.28 -12.88 15.01
C TRP A 5 18.22 -13.98 15.15
N THR A 6 18.48 -15.02 15.95
CA THR A 6 17.55 -16.15 16.16
C THR A 6 16.67 -15.96 17.39
N TYR A 7 16.84 -14.86 18.13
CA TYR A 7 15.96 -14.56 19.25
C TYR A 7 14.53 -14.35 18.76
N THR A 8 13.58 -15.06 19.38
CA THR A 8 12.18 -15.07 18.97
C THR A 8 11.33 -14.20 19.90
N LEU A 9 10.49 -13.36 19.30
CA LEU A 9 9.51 -12.51 19.97
C LEU A 9 8.17 -12.66 19.26
N TRP A 10 7.14 -13.09 19.99
CA TRP A 10 5.80 -13.34 19.45
C TRP A 10 5.80 -14.22 18.18
N GLY A 11 6.60 -15.28 18.20
CA GLY A 11 6.66 -16.26 17.10
C GLY A 11 7.48 -15.83 15.88
N ASN A 12 8.14 -14.67 15.93
CA ASN A 12 9.00 -14.17 14.86
C ASN A 12 10.42 -13.93 15.36
N THR A 13 11.40 -14.10 14.50
CA THR A 13 12.78 -13.71 14.82
C THR A 13 12.99 -12.21 14.66
N ILE A 14 14.02 -11.65 15.31
CA ILE A 14 14.44 -10.25 15.07
C ILE A 14 14.70 -9.99 13.59
N LYS A 15 15.26 -10.98 12.89
CA LYS A 15 15.50 -10.92 11.44
C LYS A 15 14.20 -10.76 10.65
N ASP A 16 13.13 -11.46 11.02
CA ASP A 16 11.84 -11.40 10.32
C ASP A 16 11.21 -10.02 10.45
N TYR A 17 11.27 -9.41 11.64
CA TYR A 17 10.83 -8.02 11.84
C TYR A 17 11.61 -7.04 10.97
N LEU A 18 12.94 -7.20 10.88
CA LEU A 18 13.76 -6.34 10.04
C LEU A 18 13.41 -6.50 8.55
N ILE A 19 13.19 -7.72 8.08
CA ILE A 19 12.77 -7.99 6.69
C ILE A 19 11.39 -7.39 6.43
N SER A 20 10.44 -7.53 7.36
CA SER A 20 9.10 -6.94 7.26
C SER A 20 9.14 -5.41 7.16
N ILE A 21 9.96 -4.74 7.98
CA ILE A 21 10.15 -3.28 7.94
C ILE A 21 10.81 -2.84 6.62
N CYS A 22 11.83 -3.58 6.16
CA CYS A 22 12.46 -3.32 4.87
C CYS A 22 11.47 -3.47 3.72
N ALA A 23 10.67 -4.56 3.72
CA ALA A 23 9.64 -4.80 2.71
C ALA A 23 8.59 -3.70 2.72
N PHE A 24 8.08 -3.31 3.88
CA PHE A 24 7.16 -2.18 4.04
C PHE A 24 7.73 -0.90 3.41
N THR A 25 8.96 -0.55 3.77
CA THR A 25 9.62 0.69 3.33
C THR A 25 9.86 0.69 1.82
N ILE A 26 10.37 -0.41 1.27
CA ILE A 26 10.61 -0.56 -0.17
C ILE A 26 9.29 -0.50 -0.93
N THR A 27 8.25 -1.23 -0.50
CA THR A 27 6.94 -1.20 -1.15
C THR A 27 6.31 0.18 -1.09
N ALA A 28 6.33 0.86 0.05
CA ALA A 28 5.83 2.22 0.19
C ALA A 28 6.58 3.20 -0.73
N LEU A 29 7.90 3.09 -0.81
CA LEU A 29 8.73 3.91 -1.68
C LEU A 29 8.41 3.66 -3.17
N ILE A 30 8.29 2.39 -3.58
CA ILE A 30 7.90 2.01 -4.94
C ILE A 30 6.53 2.59 -5.29
N LEU A 31 5.54 2.47 -4.41
CA LEU A 31 4.19 3.00 -4.64
C LEU A 31 4.17 4.52 -4.73
N TRP A 32 4.95 5.20 -3.88
CA TRP A 32 5.10 6.65 -3.92
C TRP A 32 5.75 7.13 -5.22
N LEU A 33 6.83 6.46 -5.66
CA LEU A 33 7.47 6.72 -6.94
C LEU A 33 6.52 6.44 -8.11
N PHE A 34 5.81 5.31 -8.06
CA PHE A 34 4.83 4.91 -9.06
C PHE A 34 3.78 5.99 -9.24
N LYS A 35 3.14 6.48 -8.16
CA LYS A 35 2.18 7.59 -8.21
C LYS A 35 2.75 8.78 -8.98
N ASN A 36 3.94 9.23 -8.60
CA ASN A 36 4.55 10.45 -9.14
C ASN A 36 4.91 10.30 -10.63
N VAL A 37 5.38 9.13 -11.05
CA VAL A 37 5.75 8.87 -12.44
C VAL A 37 4.50 8.64 -13.30
N VAL A 38 3.56 7.83 -12.83
CA VAL A 38 2.35 7.43 -13.55
C VAL A 38 1.43 8.62 -13.75
N LEU A 39 1.18 9.44 -12.72
CA LEU A 39 0.37 10.66 -12.89
C LEU A 39 0.98 11.63 -13.88
N LYS A 40 2.33 11.79 -13.89
CA LYS A 40 3.01 12.66 -14.86
C LYS A 40 2.88 12.12 -16.28
N ARG A 41 3.02 10.81 -16.48
CA ARG A 41 2.90 10.18 -17.80
C ARG A 41 1.46 10.21 -18.31
N LEU A 42 0.48 9.85 -17.50
CA LEU A 42 -0.93 9.88 -17.92
C LEU A 42 -1.38 11.28 -18.31
N LYS A 43 -1.05 12.33 -17.55
CA LYS A 43 -1.36 13.72 -17.92
C LYS A 43 -0.75 14.14 -19.27
N LYS A 44 0.35 13.53 -19.70
CA LYS A 44 0.98 13.79 -21.00
C LYS A 44 0.29 13.03 -22.13
N VAL A 45 -0.19 11.82 -21.86
CA VAL A 45 -0.87 10.96 -22.83
C VAL A 45 -2.31 11.44 -23.07
N THR A 46 -3.05 11.76 -22.03
CA THR A 46 -4.46 12.22 -22.15
C THR A 46 -4.60 13.56 -22.88
N LYS A 47 -3.54 14.39 -22.92
CA LYS A 47 -3.51 15.59 -23.79
C LYS A 47 -3.46 15.27 -25.28
N ARG A 48 -3.08 14.05 -25.67
CA ARG A 48 -2.96 13.62 -27.07
C ARG A 48 -4.20 12.84 -27.56
N THR A 49 -5.01 12.29 -26.65
CA THR A 49 -6.21 11.50 -26.98
C THR A 49 -7.45 12.07 -26.28
N LYS A 50 -8.45 12.48 -27.07
CA LYS A 50 -9.78 12.87 -26.56
C LYS A 50 -10.66 11.61 -26.37
N SER A 51 -10.37 10.80 -25.35
CA SER A 51 -11.18 9.62 -25.01
C SER A 51 -11.79 9.74 -23.62
N LYS A 52 -13.08 9.44 -23.48
CA LYS A 52 -13.77 9.41 -22.17
C LYS A 52 -13.13 8.42 -21.20
N ILE A 53 -12.53 7.35 -21.70
CA ILE A 53 -11.85 6.33 -20.89
C ILE A 53 -10.59 6.92 -20.23
N ASP A 54 -9.87 7.78 -20.95
CA ASP A 54 -8.65 8.42 -20.46
C ASP A 54 -8.96 9.38 -19.30
N ASP A 55 -10.07 10.12 -19.36
CA ASP A 55 -10.51 11.04 -18.31
C ASP A 55 -10.94 10.29 -17.02
N ILE A 56 -11.61 9.14 -17.16
CA ILE A 56 -11.98 8.27 -16.02
C ILE A 56 -10.71 7.69 -15.37
N LEU A 57 -9.74 7.23 -16.16
CA LEU A 57 -8.49 6.69 -15.62
C LEU A 57 -7.70 7.76 -14.83
N VAL A 58 -7.63 8.99 -15.33
CA VAL A 58 -6.95 10.09 -14.65
C VAL A 58 -7.65 10.45 -13.35
N SER A 59 -8.99 10.56 -13.34
CA SER A 59 -9.76 10.89 -12.15
C SER A 59 -9.67 9.81 -11.06
N CYS A 60 -9.68 8.53 -11.43
CA CYS A 60 -9.42 7.44 -10.48
C CYS A 60 -8.03 7.55 -9.86
N LEU A 61 -6.99 7.81 -10.68
CA LEU A 61 -5.62 7.90 -10.19
C LEU A 61 -5.35 9.15 -9.34
N THR A 62 -6.07 10.25 -9.55
CA THR A 62 -5.96 11.44 -8.69
C THR A 62 -6.61 11.24 -7.33
N VAL A 63 -7.67 10.43 -7.27
CA VAL A 63 -8.34 10.06 -6.02
C VAL A 63 -7.42 9.24 -5.12
N ILE A 64 -6.57 8.34 -5.66
CA ILE A 64 -5.65 7.50 -4.88
C ILE A 64 -4.63 8.34 -4.07
N LYS A 65 -4.74 8.28 -2.75
CA LYS A 65 -3.91 8.98 -1.75
C LYS A 65 -3.08 7.99 -0.92
N TRP A 66 -2.30 8.53 0.02
CA TRP A 66 -1.39 7.76 0.88
C TRP A 66 -2.03 6.60 1.68
N PRO A 67 -3.31 6.63 2.11
CA PRO A 67 -3.87 5.52 2.89
C PRO A 67 -3.91 4.19 2.11
N LEU A 68 -4.09 4.24 0.79
CA LEU A 68 -4.13 3.03 -0.05
C LEU A 68 -2.73 2.42 -0.15
N TYR A 69 -1.70 3.26 -0.25
CA TYR A 69 -0.31 2.79 -0.27
C TYR A 69 0.09 2.13 1.04
N LEU A 70 -0.40 2.64 2.18
CA LEU A 70 -0.18 1.99 3.47
C LEU A 70 -0.86 0.65 3.57
N VAL A 71 -2.11 0.52 3.12
CA VAL A 71 -2.82 -0.78 3.12
C VAL A 71 -2.03 -1.83 2.35
N ILE A 72 -1.52 -1.49 1.16
CA ILE A 72 -0.74 -2.40 0.32
C ILE A 72 0.63 -2.68 0.95
N ALA A 73 1.34 -1.65 1.44
CA ALA A 73 2.65 -1.83 2.04
C ALA A 73 2.60 -2.68 3.31
N LEU A 74 1.60 -2.46 4.18
CA LEU A 74 1.38 -3.29 5.37
C LEU A 74 1.01 -4.73 4.99
N TRP A 75 0.17 -4.92 3.96
CA TRP A 75 -0.15 -6.25 3.46
C TRP A 75 1.10 -7.05 3.08
N VAL A 76 2.01 -6.41 2.33
CA VAL A 76 3.28 -7.01 1.91
C VAL A 76 4.16 -7.28 3.13
N ALA A 77 4.28 -6.34 4.06
CA ALA A 77 5.07 -6.49 5.27
C ALA A 77 4.61 -7.70 6.12
N PHE A 78 3.29 -7.87 6.27
CA PHE A 78 2.70 -8.99 7.01
C PHE A 78 2.89 -10.36 6.34
N LYS A 79 3.38 -10.44 5.10
CA LYS A 79 3.79 -11.72 4.51
C LYS A 79 5.11 -12.24 5.07
N PHE A 80 5.91 -11.37 5.69
CA PHE A 80 7.24 -11.73 6.21
C PHE A 80 7.25 -12.00 7.72
N ILE A 81 6.14 -11.76 8.41
CA ILE A 81 6.00 -12.02 9.85
C ILE A 81 4.68 -12.72 10.15
N VAL A 82 4.69 -13.61 11.13
CA VAL A 82 3.51 -14.17 11.75
C VAL A 82 2.83 -13.08 12.57
N ILE A 83 1.60 -12.73 12.21
CA ILE A 83 0.78 -11.79 12.96
C ILE A 83 -0.30 -12.54 13.75
N SER A 84 -0.67 -12.02 14.92
CA SER A 84 -1.77 -12.58 15.69
C SER A 84 -3.12 -12.29 15.03
N ASP A 85 -4.13 -13.12 15.32
CA ASP A 85 -5.48 -12.94 14.77
C ASP A 85 -6.07 -11.56 15.09
N LYS A 86 -5.77 -11.03 16.29
CA LYS A 86 -6.19 -9.68 16.70
C LYS A 86 -5.60 -8.60 15.79
N LEU A 87 -4.30 -8.68 15.48
CA LEU A 87 -3.64 -7.72 14.59
C LEU A 87 -4.17 -7.85 13.16
N ASN A 88 -4.40 -9.08 12.69
CA ASN A 88 -5.01 -9.31 11.38
C ASN A 88 -6.43 -8.73 11.30
N GLN A 89 -7.23 -8.87 12.36
CA GLN A 89 -8.57 -8.29 12.43
C GLN A 89 -8.54 -6.75 12.41
N ILE A 90 -7.65 -6.12 13.17
CA ILE A 90 -7.45 -4.67 13.15
C ILE A 90 -7.06 -4.20 11.75
N TYR A 91 -6.13 -4.91 11.10
CA TYR A 91 -5.73 -4.63 9.73
C TYR A 91 -6.91 -4.73 8.76
N ASN A 92 -7.73 -5.78 8.86
CA ASN A 92 -8.92 -5.93 8.02
C ASN A 92 -9.92 -4.78 8.19
N TYR A 93 -10.17 -4.33 9.43
CA TYR A 93 -10.99 -3.15 9.67
C TYR A 93 -10.39 -1.90 9.05
N PHE A 94 -9.07 -1.71 9.17
CA PHE A 94 -8.38 -0.61 8.53
C PHE A 94 -8.52 -0.65 6.99
N VAL A 95 -8.39 -1.83 6.37
CA VAL A 95 -8.61 -2.01 4.92
C VAL A 95 -10.04 -1.62 4.54
N ILE A 96 -11.04 -2.09 5.28
CA ILE A 96 -12.46 -1.78 5.02
C ILE A 96 -12.70 -0.27 5.09
N ILE A 97 -12.22 0.40 6.15
CA ILE A 97 -12.37 1.85 6.31
C ILE A 97 -11.77 2.59 5.11
N VAL A 98 -10.57 2.19 4.68
CA VAL A 98 -9.88 2.79 3.54
C VAL A 98 -10.67 2.56 2.25
N ILE A 99 -11.15 1.35 1.99
CA ILE A 99 -11.96 1.04 0.80
C ILE A 99 -13.25 1.85 0.79
N VAL A 100 -13.97 1.93 1.91
CA VAL A 100 -15.20 2.70 2.03
C VAL A 100 -14.94 4.18 1.77
N TYR A 101 -13.89 4.75 2.36
CA TYR A 101 -13.47 6.13 2.09
C TYR A 101 -13.28 6.37 0.59
N TYR A 102 -12.51 5.52 -0.09
CA TYR A 102 -12.26 5.66 -1.53
C TYR A 102 -13.50 5.46 -2.39
N ALA A 103 -14.38 4.52 -2.03
CA ALA A 103 -15.65 4.35 -2.72
C ALA A 103 -16.47 5.64 -2.65
N THR A 104 -16.59 6.26 -1.46
CA THR A 104 -17.35 7.51 -1.30
C THR A 104 -16.70 8.70 -2.00
N GLU A 105 -15.37 8.78 -2.05
CA GLU A 105 -14.64 9.83 -2.76
C GLU A 105 -14.81 9.70 -4.27
N LEU A 106 -14.83 8.46 -4.79
CA LEU A 106 -15.03 8.19 -6.22
C LEU A 106 -16.42 8.61 -6.70
N PHE A 107 -17.48 8.41 -5.91
CA PHE A 107 -18.84 8.81 -6.28
C PHE A 107 -19.09 10.32 -6.17
N LYS A 108 -18.24 11.08 -5.48
CA LYS A 108 -18.36 12.54 -5.35
C LYS A 108 -17.73 13.32 -6.51
N ASN A 109 -16.81 12.70 -7.24
CA ASN A 109 -16.12 13.27 -8.42
C ASN A 109 -16.84 12.91 -9.72
#